data_AF-A0A0P9TKL5-F1
#
_entry.id   AF-A0A0P9TKL5-F1
#
_cell.length_a   1.000
_cell.length_b   1.000
_cell.length_c   1.000
_cell.angle_alpha   90.00
_cell.angle_beta   90.00
_cell.angle_gamma   90.00
#
_symmetry.space_group_name_H-M   'P 1'
#
loop_
_entity.id
_entity.type
_entity.pdbx_description
1 polymer ?
#
loop_
_entity_poly.entity_id
_entity_poly.type
_entity_poly.pdbx_seq_one_letter_code
_entity_poly.pdbx_strand_id
1 'polypeptide(L)'
;MHSILDFYQTLGWGLSALVIGTFLLAGTVKGVIGLGLPTVAMGLLGLAMLPAQAAALLIIPSTFTNVWQLATGGNLRPLLKRLWPTLGMIFIGTLAGRSGLA
;
A
#
# COMPACT_ATOMS: atom_id res chain seq x y z
N MET A 1 -19.45 -18.53 -8.97
CA MET A 1 -18.09 -18.27 -8.48
C MET A 1 -17.16 -17.88 -9.64
N HIS A 2 -17.49 -16.80 -10.37
CA HIS A 2 -16.72 -16.29 -11.52
C HIS A 2 -16.42 -14.78 -11.44
N SER A 3 -16.83 -14.09 -10.37
CA SER A 3 -16.83 -12.61 -10.30
C SER A 3 -15.47 -11.94 -10.47
N ILE A 4 -14.37 -12.60 -10.10
CA ILE A 4 -13.01 -12.06 -10.31
C ILE A 4 -12.55 -12.26 -11.75
N LEU A 5 -12.78 -13.44 -12.33
CA LEU A 5 -12.35 -13.75 -13.69
C LEU A 5 -13.20 -13.00 -14.73
N ASP A 6 -14.50 -12.82 -14.47
CA ASP A 6 -15.38 -11.99 -15.29
C ASP A 6 -15.00 -10.51 -15.19
N PHE A 7 -14.56 -10.02 -14.01
CA PHE A 7 -14.02 -8.66 -13.87
C PHE A 7 -12.79 -8.45 -14.75
N TYR A 8 -11.83 -9.39 -14.76
CA TYR A 8 -10.65 -9.33 -15.65
C TYR A 8 -11.01 -9.46 -17.15
N GLN A 9 -11.99 -10.31 -17.49
CA GLN A 9 -12.45 -10.46 -18.88
C GLN A 9 -13.27 -9.26 -19.38
N THR A 10 -13.96 -8.55 -18.50
CA THR A 10 -14.80 -7.38 -18.85
C THR A 10 -14.03 -6.05 -18.78
N LEU A 11 -12.95 -5.95 -17.98
CA LEU A 11 -12.11 -4.74 -17.86
C LEU A 11 -11.24 -4.43 -19.09
N GLY A 12 -11.11 -5.37 -20.03
CA GLY A 12 -10.29 -5.21 -21.23
C GLY A 12 -8.78 -5.35 -20.98
N TRP A 13 -8.08 -5.90 -21.97
CA TRP A 13 -6.63 -6.11 -21.96
C TRP A 13 -5.84 -4.85 -21.55
N GLY A 14 -6.36 -3.66 -21.86
CA GLY A 14 -5.75 -2.37 -21.51
C GLY A 14 -5.63 -2.11 -20.02
N LEU A 15 -6.66 -2.40 -19.22
CA LEU A 15 -6.58 -2.18 -17.76
C LEU A 15 -5.67 -3.19 -17.08
N SER A 16 -5.64 -4.44 -17.57
CA SER A 16 -4.69 -5.44 -17.06
C SER A 16 -3.24 -5.04 -17.35
N ALA A 17 -2.96 -4.55 -18.57
CA ALA A 17 -1.65 -4.01 -18.92
C ALA A 17 -1.27 -2.78 -18.07
N LEU A 18 -2.23 -1.89 -17.81
CA LEU A 18 -2.05 -0.73 -16.94
C LEU A 18 -1.69 -1.15 -15.51
N VAL A 19 -2.39 -2.14 -14.95
CA VAL A 19 -2.12 -2.66 -13.60
C VAL A 19 -0.71 -3.24 -13.53
N ILE A 20 -0.34 -4.13 -14.47
CA ILE A 20 1.00 -4.73 -14.51
C ILE A 20 2.09 -3.66 -14.65
N GLY A 21 1.92 -2.72 -15.60
CA GLY A 21 2.85 -1.62 -15.81
C GLY A 21 2.98 -0.72 -14.57
N THR A 22 1.86 -0.43 -13.90
CA THR A 22 1.84 0.35 -12.67
C THR A 22 2.57 -0.35 -11.54
N PHE A 23 2.37 -1.66 -11.35
CA PHE A 23 3.06 -2.41 -10.29
C PHE A 23 4.56 -2.54 -10.56
N LEU A 24 4.98 -2.70 -11.83
CA LEU A 24 6.40 -2.69 -12.20
C LEU A 24 7.04 -1.34 -11.87
N LEU A 25 6.41 -0.23 -12.28
CA LEU A 25 6.92 1.12 -12.03
C LEU A 25 6.90 1.46 -10.52
N ALA A 26 5.80 1.16 -9.83
CA ALA A 26 5.69 1.35 -8.39
C ALA A 26 6.71 0.51 -7.61
N GLY A 27 7.02 -0.70 -8.10
CA GLY A 27 8.03 -1.59 -7.55
C GLY A 27 9.45 -1.06 -7.71
N THR A 28 9.81 -0.53 -8.89
CA THR A 28 11.14 0.09 -9.11
C THR A 28 11.31 1.33 -8.24
N VAL A 29 10.30 2.19 -8.15
CA VAL A 29 10.32 3.38 -7.28
C VAL A 29 10.47 2.97 -5.81
N LYS A 30 9.76 1.93 -5.36
CA LYS A 30 9.95 1.37 -4.01
C LYS A 30 11.38 0.82 -3.81
N GLY A 31 11.97 0.21 -4.83
CA GLY A 31 13.35 -0.30 -4.77
C GLY A 31 14.40 0.82 -4.63
N VAL A 32 14.21 1.95 -5.31
CA VAL A 32 15.14 3.08 -5.29
C VAL A 32 14.96 3.96 -4.05
N ILE A 33 13.71 4.29 -3.71
CA ILE A 33 13.37 5.30 -2.67
C ILE A 33 13.00 4.63 -1.33
N GLY A 34 12.67 3.34 -1.33
CA GLY A 34 12.19 2.60 -0.15
C GLY A 34 10.70 2.78 0.14
N LEU A 35 10.12 3.94 -0.20
CA LEU A 35 8.72 4.30 0.06
C LEU A 35 8.10 4.93 -1.21
N GLY A 36 7.36 4.15 -1.99
CA GLY A 36 6.75 4.68 -3.22
C GLY A 36 5.65 3.84 -3.85
N LEU A 37 5.55 2.55 -3.47
CA LEU A 37 4.57 1.66 -4.09
C LEU A 37 3.11 2.16 -3.94
N PRO A 38 2.64 2.57 -2.75
CA PRO A 38 1.27 3.09 -2.62
C PRO A 38 1.07 4.43 -3.30
N THR A 39 2.07 5.32 -3.28
CA THR A 39 1.97 6.68 -3.84
C THR A 39 1.83 6.65 -5.35
N VAL A 40 2.68 5.86 -6.01
CA VAL A 40 2.66 5.70 -7.47
C VAL A 40 1.43 4.90 -7.91
N ALA A 41 1.14 3.79 -7.23
CA ALA A 41 0.05 2.93 -7.65
C ALA A 41 -1.33 3.53 -7.37
N MET A 42 -1.54 4.22 -6.24
CA MET A 42 -2.79 4.93 -6.01
C MET A 42 -2.95 6.13 -6.94
N GLY A 43 -1.84 6.83 -7.26
CA GLY A 43 -1.86 7.94 -8.22
C GLY A 43 -2.24 7.51 -9.63
N LEU A 44 -1.76 6.35 -10.10
CA LEU A 44 -2.04 5.85 -11.45
C LEU A 44 -3.33 5.04 -11.53
N LEU A 45 -3.57 4.12 -10.58
CA LEU A 45 -4.77 3.29 -10.58
C LEU A 45 -6.01 4.08 -10.16
N GLY A 46 -5.88 5.09 -9.29
CA GLY A 46 -7.01 5.95 -8.89
C GLY A 46 -7.60 6.77 -10.04
N LEU A 47 -6.88 6.93 -11.17
CA LEU A 47 -7.41 7.54 -12.39
C LEU A 47 -8.28 6.59 -13.21
N ALA A 48 -8.11 5.28 -13.01
CA ALA A 48 -8.75 4.23 -13.81
C ALA A 48 -9.78 3.41 -13.03
N MET A 49 -9.69 3.37 -11.70
CA MET A 49 -10.58 2.60 -10.82
C MET A 49 -10.84 3.32 -9.50
N LEU A 50 -11.83 2.85 -8.74
CA LEU A 50 -12.15 3.43 -7.44
C LEU A 50 -10.96 3.29 -6.46
N PRO A 51 -10.69 4.28 -5.60
CA PRO A 51 -9.57 4.22 -4.65
C PRO A 51 -9.58 2.98 -3.75
N ALA A 52 -10.77 2.50 -3.37
CA ALA A 52 -10.92 1.29 -2.57
C ALA A 52 -10.43 0.02 -3.32
N GLN A 53 -10.63 -0.04 -4.63
CA GLN A 53 -10.19 -1.17 -5.47
C GLN A 53 -8.67 -1.13 -5.66
N ALA A 54 -8.10 0.05 -5.92
CA ALA A 54 -6.66 0.23 -6.00
C ALA A 54 -5.96 -0.13 -4.67
N ALA A 55 -6.53 0.26 -3.52
CA ALA A 55 -6.04 -0.13 -2.20
C ALA A 55 -6.02 -1.66 -2.03
N ALA A 56 -7.10 -2.34 -2.40
CA ALA A 56 -7.22 -3.79 -2.27
C ALA A 56 -6.13 -4.54 -3.04
N LEU A 57 -5.81 -4.09 -4.26
CA LEU A 57 -4.72 -4.66 -5.08
C LEU A 57 -3.34 -4.43 -4.44
N LEU A 58 -3.14 -3.32 -3.73
CA LEU A 58 -1.85 -2.95 -3.13
C LEU A 58 -1.58 -3.64 -1.79
N ILE A 59 -2.62 -4.01 -1.04
CA ILE A 59 -2.49 -4.57 0.30
C ILE A 59 -1.62 -5.83 0.29
N ILE A 60 -1.88 -6.78 -0.61
CA ILE A 60 -1.19 -8.06 -0.67
C ILE A 60 0.31 -7.87 -0.96
N PRO A 61 0.73 -7.26 -2.10
CA PRO A 61 2.14 -7.14 -2.44
C PRO A 61 2.92 -6.20 -1.50
N SER A 62 2.29 -5.12 -1.03
CA SER A 62 2.93 -4.17 -0.11
C SER A 62 3.19 -4.83 1.25
N THR A 63 2.20 -5.52 1.81
CA THR A 63 2.35 -6.23 3.09
C THR A 63 3.42 -7.31 2.99
N PHE A 64 3.41 -8.11 1.93
CA PHE A 64 4.39 -9.17 1.75
C PHE A 64 5.83 -8.63 1.72
N THR A 65 6.08 -7.61 0.89
CA THR A 65 7.41 -7.01 0.76
C THR A 65 7.85 -6.26 2.02
N ASN A 66 6.93 -5.61 2.74
CA ASN A 66 7.25 -4.94 4.00
C ASN A 66 7.59 -5.93 5.11
N VAL A 67 6.84 -7.03 5.24
CA VAL A 67 7.12 -8.09 6.23
C VAL A 67 8.43 -8.78 5.91
N TRP A 68 8.69 -9.07 4.64
CA TRP A 68 9.97 -9.62 4.20
C TRP A 68 11.14 -8.71 4.57
N GLN A 69 11.05 -7.41 4.25
CA GLN A 69 12.07 -6.42 4.61
C GLN A 69 12.27 -6.30 6.13
N LEU A 70 11.20 -6.44 6.92
CA LEU A 70 11.28 -6.43 8.37
C LEU A 70 12.02 -7.66 8.92
N ALA A 71 11.75 -8.84 8.35
CA ALA A 71 12.39 -10.09 8.72
C ALA A 71 13.87 -10.13 8.31
N THR A 72 14.22 -9.64 7.13
CA THR A 72 15.61 -9.67 6.62
C THR A 72 16.44 -8.45 7.02
N GLY A 73 15.81 -7.34 7.38
CA GLY A 73 16.47 -6.05 7.55
C GLY A 73 17.25 -5.86 8.86
N GLY A 74 17.10 -6.73 9.85
CA GLY A 74 17.90 -6.78 11.09
C GLY A 74 17.80 -5.57 12.05
N ASN A 75 17.28 -4.44 11.61
CA ASN A 75 17.31 -3.14 12.31
C ASN A 75 16.01 -2.80 13.05
N LEU A 76 15.22 -3.81 13.39
CA LEU A 76 13.96 -3.69 14.13
C LEU A 76 14.09 -2.89 15.43
N ARG A 77 15.11 -3.20 16.24
CA ARG A 77 15.33 -2.58 17.56
C ARG A 77 15.68 -1.08 17.47
N PRO A 78 16.65 -0.63 16.64
CA PRO A 78 16.88 0.79 16.40
C PRO A 78 15.66 1.52 15.84
N LEU A 79 14.93 0.89 14.91
CA LEU A 79 13.75 1.48 14.28
C LEU A 79 12.63 1.73 15.29
N LEU A 80 12.36 0.76 16.16
CA LEU A 80 11.35 0.89 17.23
C LEU A 80 11.71 2.00 18.22
N LYS A 81 12.97 2.13 18.64
CA LYS A 81 13.40 3.23 19.53
C LYS A 81 13.17 4.61 18.92
N ARG A 82 13.37 4.73 17.60
CA ARG A 82 13.20 6.00 16.87
C ARG A 82 11.72 6.32 16.59
N LEU A 83 10.91 5.32 16.26
CA LEU A 83 9.50 5.50 15.90
C LEU A 83 8.54 5.50 17.10
N TRP A 84 8.95 4.96 18.26
CA TRP A 84 8.15 4.94 19.48
C TRP A 84 7.49 6.28 19.84
N PRO A 85 8.20 7.43 19.90
CA PRO A 85 7.56 8.70 20.24
C PRO A 85 6.50 9.11 19.21
N THR A 86 6.75 8.88 17.92
CA THR A 86 5.78 9.18 16.85
C THR A 86 4.55 8.28 16.95
N LEU A 87 4.73 6.97 17.17
CA LEU A 87 3.63 6.03 17.34
C LEU A 87 2.82 6.34 18.61
N GLY A 88 3.48 6.72 19.70
CA GLY A 88 2.82 7.16 20.94
C GLY A 88 1.98 8.41 20.74
N MET A 89 2.50 9.43 20.04
CA MET A 89 1.75 10.64 19.68
C MET A 89 0.54 10.34 18.79
N ILE A 90 0.69 9.46 17.78
CA ILE A 90 -0.43 9.04 16.93
C ILE A 90 -1.49 8.31 17.75
N PHE A 91 -1.09 7.41 18.65
CA PHE A 91 -2.02 6.69 19.52
C PHE A 91 -2.81 7.65 20.41
N ILE A 92 -2.13 8.59 21.07
CA ILE A 92 -2.76 9.61 21.91
C ILE A 92 -3.68 10.49 21.07
N GLY A 93 -3.22 10.99 19.92
CA GLY A 93 -4.02 11.82 19.02
C GLY A 93 -5.25 11.11 18.47
N THR A 94 -5.16 9.80 18.18
CA THR A 94 -6.31 8.99 17.74
C THR A 94 -7.33 8.82 18.86
N LEU A 95 -6.87 8.60 20.10
CA LEU A 95 -7.74 8.50 21.27
C LEU A 95 -8.43 9.83 21.59
N ALA A 96 -7.69 10.94 21.49
CA ALA A 96 -8.23 12.29 21.65
C ALA A 96 -9.25 12.64 20.55
N GLY A 97 -8.97 12.28 19.30
CA GLY A 97 -9.89 12.46 18.18
C GLY A 97 -11.18 11.65 18.34
N ARG A 98 -11.09 10.42 18.87
CA ARG A 98 -12.27 9.63 19.24
C ARG A 98 -13.10 10.31 20.33
N SER A 99 -12.48 10.96 21.31
CA SER A 99 -13.22 11.68 22.37
C SER A 99 -13.84 13.01 21.92
N GLY A 100 -13.43 13.57 20.77
CA GLY A 100 -14.01 14.80 20.20
C GLY A 100 -15.20 14.57 19.25
N LEU A 101 -15.56 13.30 18.99
CA LEU A 101 -16.70 12.89 18.15
C LEU A 101 -17.84 12.26 18.97
N ALA A 102 -17.86 12.50 20.29
CA ALA A 102 -18.91 12.04 21.21
C ALA A 102 -19.84 13.19 21.63
#